data_AF-A0A2C6A6L0-F1
#
_entry.id   AF-A0A2C6A6L0-F1
#
_cell.length_a   1.000
_cell.length_b   1.000
_cell.length_c   1.000
_cell.angle_alpha   90.00
_cell.angle_beta   90.00
_cell.angle_gamma   90.00
#
_symmetry.space_group_name_H-M   'P 1'
#
loop_
_entity.id
_entity.type
_entity.pdbx_description
1 polymer ?
#
loop_
_entity_poly.entity_id
_entity_poly.type
_entity_poly.pdbx_seq_one_letter_code
_entity_poly.pdbx_strand_id
1 'polypeptide(L)'
;MASARHRLLSRYLEAANTIAADWPRAKTGGGNGVPRRTEDIQASDTETDVEIDATQRLLRRQAALLASAQQHRLAEGGTSQADGVDEELLERRLADVASTATGKFYAYRYDSVPYQWRCLYTDALILSTHLHVLRSLSAHGCLGSDALDRVVETLDRALIVTGGASERLGAAWIEKTMQNLEVLCEAQERQEEEEEETGEPSAKRLKTTGGTRAPAAADHARTFSTHEPHGRPAMRADKQCPRHRGWTLDRFEAYMDQESGGEPWPVVFTDLIDDWPALTDRPWNRPAYLLSKTFGGRRLVPVEVGRSYVDEGWTQDLVPFGRFLAEHVDASLSGRPVGYLAQHDLFR
;
A
#
# COMPACT_ATOMS: atom_id res chain seq x y z
N MET A 1 -0.38 23.89 6.70
CA MET A 1 0.26 23.31 5.50
C MET A 1 1.81 23.31 5.52
N ALA A 2 2.50 24.45 5.65
CA ALA A 2 3.96 24.56 5.46
C ALA A 2 4.83 23.62 6.32
N SER A 3 4.49 23.43 7.61
CA SER A 3 5.22 22.52 8.51
C SER A 3 5.12 21.05 8.06
N ALA A 4 3.93 20.61 7.62
CA ALA A 4 3.71 19.25 7.12
C ALA A 4 4.48 19.01 5.82
N ARG A 5 4.45 19.99 4.90
CA ARG A 5 5.22 19.98 3.65
C ARG A 5 6.71 19.84 3.92
N HIS A 6 7.26 20.65 4.82
CA HIS A 6 8.67 20.60 5.18
C HIS A 6 9.04 19.23 5.77
N ARG A 7 8.24 18.70 6.70
CA ARG A 7 8.46 17.38 7.29
C ARG A 7 8.53 16.27 6.24
N LEU A 8 7.59 16.27 5.28
CA LEU A 8 7.55 15.27 4.21
C LEU A 8 8.78 15.37 3.30
N LEU A 9 9.12 16.57 2.84
CA LEU A 9 10.29 16.79 1.98
C LEU A 9 11.61 16.47 2.68
N SER A 10 11.79 16.86 3.95
CA SER A 10 12.98 16.53 4.73
C SER A 10 13.16 15.01 4.89
N ARG A 11 12.05 14.29 5.12
CA ARG A 11 12.06 12.83 5.20
C ARG A 11 12.49 12.16 3.89
N TYR A 12 11.99 12.64 2.76
CA TYR A 12 12.38 12.14 1.44
C TYR A 12 13.85 12.44 1.13
N LEU A 13 14.34 13.64 1.48
CA LEU A 13 15.75 13.98 1.33
C LEU A 13 16.68 13.09 2.16
N GLU A 14 16.31 12.82 3.42
CA GLU A 14 17.03 11.88 4.27
C GLU A 14 17.07 10.47 3.64
N ALA A 15 15.95 10.00 3.10
CA ALA A 15 15.87 8.72 2.40
C ALA A 15 16.77 8.65 1.17
N ALA A 16 16.75 9.69 0.31
CA ALA A 16 17.60 9.78 -0.86
C ALA A 16 19.10 9.79 -0.48
N ASN A 17 19.49 10.56 0.54
CA ASN A 17 20.85 10.55 1.06
C ASN A 17 21.25 9.19 1.63
N THR A 18 20.32 8.52 2.33
CA THR A 18 20.53 7.18 2.90
C THR A 18 20.77 6.16 1.80
N ILE A 19 19.99 6.18 0.72
CA ILE A 19 20.17 5.27 -0.42
C ILE A 19 21.48 5.59 -1.15
N ALA A 20 21.78 6.87 -1.38
CA ALA A 20 22.98 7.33 -2.10
C ALA A 20 24.30 6.97 -1.38
N ALA A 21 24.30 6.85 -0.05
CA ALA A 21 25.51 6.58 0.72
C ALA A 21 26.13 5.21 0.38
N ASP A 22 27.41 5.22 -0.04
CA ASP A 22 28.21 4.00 -0.17
C ASP A 22 28.46 3.39 1.22
N TRP A 23 28.02 2.14 1.40
CA TRP A 23 28.31 1.38 2.62
C TRP A 23 29.01 0.06 2.27
N PRO A 24 30.06 -0.35 3.01
CA PRO A 24 30.71 -1.63 2.79
C PRO A 24 29.73 -2.79 3.01
N ARG A 25 29.65 -3.74 2.06
CA ARG A 25 28.93 -5.02 2.24
C ARG A 25 29.29 -5.59 3.62
N ALA A 26 28.29 -5.86 4.47
CA ALA A 26 28.52 -6.70 5.64
C ALA A 26 29.06 -8.04 5.10
N LYS A 27 30.28 -8.41 5.50
CA LYS A 27 30.88 -9.69 5.14
C LYS A 27 29.92 -10.79 5.60
N THR A 28 29.25 -11.47 4.67
CA THR A 28 28.59 -12.74 4.95
C THR A 28 29.66 -13.66 5.52
N GLY A 29 29.51 -14.04 6.79
CA GLY A 29 30.50 -14.80 7.55
C GLY A 29 30.83 -16.11 6.85
N GLY A 30 32.12 -16.30 6.56
CA GLY A 30 32.68 -17.58 6.15
C GLY A 30 32.62 -18.56 7.32
N GLY A 31 31.62 -19.42 7.33
CA GLY A 31 31.58 -20.62 8.17
C GLY A 31 32.36 -21.74 7.49
N ASN A 32 33.48 -22.14 8.09
CA ASN A 32 34.26 -23.31 7.70
C ASN A 32 33.41 -24.58 7.65
N GLY A 33 33.38 -25.26 6.50
CA GLY A 33 32.81 -26.61 6.36
C GLY A 33 33.21 -27.27 5.04
N VAL A 34 34.29 -28.06 5.08
CA VAL A 34 34.71 -29.23 4.25
C VAL A 34 34.32 -29.27 2.75
N PRO A 35 35.28 -29.53 1.83
CA PRO A 35 35.04 -29.43 0.39
C PRO A 35 34.25 -30.63 -0.16
N ARG A 36 33.19 -30.37 -0.91
CA ARG A 36 32.58 -31.35 -1.81
C ARG A 36 32.63 -30.80 -3.23
N ARG A 37 33.42 -31.47 -4.08
CA ARG A 37 33.49 -31.22 -5.52
C ARG A 37 32.11 -31.34 -6.16
N THR A 38 31.68 -30.30 -6.84
CA THR A 38 30.90 -30.36 -8.08
C THR A 38 31.00 -28.97 -8.73
N GLU A 39 31.88 -28.90 -9.71
CA GLU A 39 32.16 -27.74 -10.54
C GLU A 39 30.96 -27.52 -11.47
N ASP A 40 29.98 -26.72 -11.04
CA ASP A 40 28.94 -26.13 -11.92
C ASP A 40 28.17 -24.95 -11.26
N ILE A 41 28.48 -24.56 -10.00
CA ILE A 41 27.70 -23.56 -9.23
C ILE A 41 28.31 -22.14 -9.25
N GLN A 42 29.54 -21.93 -9.76
CA GLN A 42 30.22 -20.64 -9.58
C GLN A 42 29.84 -19.55 -10.58
N ALA A 43 29.31 -19.90 -11.76
CA ALA A 43 29.02 -18.92 -12.82
C ALA A 43 27.72 -18.12 -12.58
N SER A 44 26.65 -18.77 -12.07
CA SER A 44 25.35 -18.09 -11.86
C SER A 44 25.36 -17.09 -10.70
N ASP A 45 26.08 -17.41 -9.63
CA ASP A 45 26.17 -16.55 -8.44
C ASP A 45 27.01 -15.30 -8.72
N THR A 46 28.05 -15.43 -9.55
CA THR A 46 28.91 -14.31 -9.95
C THR A 46 28.22 -13.36 -10.92
N GLU A 47 27.45 -13.86 -11.88
CA GLU A 47 26.66 -13.03 -12.80
C GLU A 47 25.53 -12.29 -12.06
N THR A 48 24.81 -12.98 -11.17
CA THR A 48 23.77 -12.37 -10.33
C THR A 48 24.34 -11.25 -9.46
N ASP A 49 25.51 -11.46 -8.86
CA ASP A 49 26.18 -10.44 -8.05
C ASP A 49 26.59 -9.20 -8.88
N VAL A 50 27.03 -9.39 -10.13
CA VAL A 50 27.40 -8.29 -11.03
C VAL A 50 26.18 -7.45 -11.42
N GLU A 51 25.06 -8.08 -11.73
CA GLU A 51 23.81 -7.38 -12.06
C GLU A 51 23.23 -6.62 -10.87
N ILE A 52 23.22 -7.24 -9.68
CA ILE A 52 22.79 -6.57 -8.44
C ILE A 52 23.66 -5.33 -8.19
N ASP A 53 24.98 -5.47 -8.28
CA ASP A 53 25.91 -4.36 -8.06
C ASP A 53 25.73 -3.23 -9.08
N ALA A 54 25.58 -3.57 -10.36
CA ALA A 54 25.32 -2.57 -11.41
C ALA A 54 23.99 -1.83 -11.19
N THR A 55 22.94 -2.56 -10.82
CA THR A 55 21.61 -1.99 -10.54
C THR A 55 21.64 -1.12 -9.28
N GLN A 56 22.35 -1.56 -8.24
CA GLN A 56 22.54 -0.79 -7.02
C GLN A 56 23.31 0.52 -7.27
N ARG A 57 24.38 0.47 -8.08
CA ARG A 57 25.11 1.68 -8.51
C ARG A 57 24.23 2.65 -9.28
N LEU A 58 23.38 2.14 -10.18
CA LEU A 58 22.41 2.98 -10.91
C LEU A 58 21.43 3.67 -9.95
N LEU A 59 20.85 2.92 -9.01
CA LEU A 59 19.93 3.42 -8.00
C LEU A 59 20.58 4.49 -7.10
N ARG A 60 21.80 4.24 -6.60
CA ARG A 60 22.56 5.21 -5.79
C ARG A 60 22.78 6.52 -6.52
N ARG A 61 23.13 6.45 -7.81
CA ARG A 61 23.29 7.64 -8.65
C ARG A 61 21.97 8.41 -8.78
N GLN A 62 20.84 7.72 -8.97
CA GLN A 62 19.53 8.38 -9.03
C GLN A 62 19.18 9.05 -7.71
N ALA A 63 19.46 8.40 -6.59
CA ALA A 63 19.24 8.94 -5.25
C ALA A 63 20.07 10.22 -5.01
N ALA A 64 21.35 10.22 -5.40
CA ALA A 64 22.23 11.39 -5.27
C ALA A 64 21.75 12.58 -6.14
N LEU A 65 21.33 12.30 -7.38
CA LEU A 65 20.77 13.32 -8.27
C LEU A 65 19.48 13.92 -7.70
N LEU A 66 18.60 13.08 -7.15
CA LEU A 66 17.33 13.52 -6.57
C LEU A 66 17.52 14.34 -5.29
N ALA A 67 18.47 13.94 -4.43
CA ALA A 67 18.86 14.71 -3.26
C ALA A 67 19.40 16.10 -3.65
N SER A 68 20.28 16.15 -4.66
CA SER A 68 20.81 17.40 -5.21
C SER A 68 19.71 18.29 -5.78
N ALA A 69 18.79 17.74 -6.57
CA ALA A 69 17.67 18.46 -7.16
C ALA A 69 16.76 19.10 -6.07
N GLN A 70 16.43 18.36 -5.01
CA GLN A 70 15.66 18.93 -3.91
C GLN A 70 16.43 20.02 -3.16
N GLN A 71 17.71 19.82 -2.87
CA GLN A 71 18.54 20.81 -2.18
C GLN A 71 18.66 22.12 -2.97
N HIS A 72 18.82 22.02 -4.30
CA HIS A 72 18.85 23.18 -5.18
C HIS A 72 17.55 23.98 -5.11
N ARG A 73 16.40 23.31 -5.14
CA ARG A 73 15.07 23.95 -5.01
C ARG A 73 14.84 24.61 -3.66
N LEU A 74 15.45 24.09 -2.59
CA LEU A 74 15.41 24.73 -1.27
C LEU A 74 16.27 26.01 -1.24
N ALA A 75 17.36 26.06 -2.01
CA ALA A 75 18.28 27.20 -2.06
C ALA A 75 17.78 28.36 -2.94
N GLU A 76 17.12 28.08 -4.07
CA GLU A 76 16.78 29.09 -5.09
C GLU A 76 15.44 29.81 -4.90
N GLY A 77 14.70 29.58 -3.82
CA GLY A 77 13.46 30.35 -3.56
C GLY A 77 12.38 30.25 -4.65
N GLY A 78 12.41 29.22 -5.51
CA GLY A 78 11.36 28.92 -6.48
C GLY A 78 11.46 29.59 -7.85
N THR A 79 12.55 30.25 -8.22
CA THR A 79 12.73 30.72 -9.61
C THR A 79 13.26 29.61 -10.51
N SER A 80 12.39 29.18 -11.43
CA SER A 80 12.64 28.15 -12.44
C SER A 80 13.67 28.61 -13.46
N GLN A 81 14.96 28.28 -13.28
CA GLN A 81 15.88 28.25 -14.40
C GLN A 81 16.98 27.19 -14.22
N ALA A 82 16.74 26.05 -14.87
CA ALA A 82 17.70 25.00 -15.20
C ALA A 82 18.36 24.27 -14.02
N ASP A 83 17.55 23.51 -13.28
CA ASP A 83 18.02 22.29 -12.60
C ASP A 83 18.64 21.41 -13.70
N GLY A 84 19.97 21.28 -13.73
CA GLY A 84 20.69 20.49 -14.75
C GLY A 84 20.38 18.98 -14.70
N VAL A 85 19.46 18.58 -13.81
CA VAL A 85 18.97 17.21 -13.65
C VAL A 85 17.81 17.00 -14.62
N ASP A 86 18.06 16.16 -15.62
CA ASP A 86 17.01 15.64 -16.50
C ASP A 86 16.06 14.73 -15.68
N GLU A 87 14.98 15.32 -15.18
CA GLU A 87 14.01 14.61 -14.35
C GLU A 87 13.29 13.51 -15.12
N GLU A 88 13.07 13.67 -16.43
CA GLU A 88 12.41 12.65 -17.25
C GLU A 88 13.32 11.42 -17.37
N LEU A 89 14.62 11.65 -17.57
CA LEU A 89 15.61 10.58 -17.51
C LEU A 89 15.66 9.94 -16.12
N LEU A 90 15.62 10.73 -15.04
CA LEU A 90 15.62 10.22 -13.67
C LEU A 90 14.44 9.27 -13.41
N GLU A 91 13.23 9.67 -13.81
CA GLU A 91 12.01 8.85 -13.72
C GLU A 91 12.17 7.54 -14.51
N ARG A 92 12.63 7.63 -15.76
CA ARG A 92 12.89 6.44 -16.59
C ARG A 92 13.92 5.52 -15.94
N ARG A 93 15.00 6.04 -15.35
CA ARG A 93 16.02 5.22 -14.67
C ARG A 93 15.51 4.55 -13.40
N LEU A 94 14.66 5.21 -12.64
CA LEU A 94 14.01 4.59 -11.47
C LEU A 94 13.04 3.49 -11.91
N ALA A 95 12.29 3.72 -12.99
CA ALA A 95 11.44 2.70 -13.61
C ALA A 95 12.26 1.52 -14.15
N ASP A 96 13.40 1.76 -14.80
CA ASP A 96 14.33 0.73 -15.25
C ASP A 96 14.77 -0.16 -14.07
N VAL A 97 15.20 0.44 -12.95
CA VAL A 97 15.62 -0.31 -11.75
C VAL A 97 14.48 -1.17 -11.20
N ALA A 98 13.28 -0.59 -11.04
CA ALA A 98 12.12 -1.33 -10.55
C ALA A 98 11.72 -2.45 -11.50
N SER A 99 11.78 -2.22 -12.81
CA SER A 99 11.51 -3.22 -13.85
C SER A 99 12.53 -4.35 -13.83
N THR A 100 13.82 -4.05 -13.72
CA THR A 100 14.88 -5.05 -13.58
C THR A 100 14.64 -5.94 -12.35
N ALA A 101 14.36 -5.34 -11.19
CA ALA A 101 14.07 -6.11 -9.98
C ALA A 101 12.80 -6.97 -10.12
N THR A 102 11.74 -6.42 -10.73
CA THR A 102 10.49 -7.15 -11.01
C THR A 102 10.72 -8.33 -11.94
N GLY A 103 11.53 -8.16 -12.99
CA GLY A 103 11.91 -9.25 -13.89
C GLY A 103 12.58 -10.41 -13.14
N LYS A 104 13.34 -10.12 -12.08
CA LYS A 104 13.92 -11.15 -11.22
C LYS A 104 12.87 -11.84 -10.35
N PHE A 105 11.80 -11.19 -9.92
CA PHE A 105 10.73 -11.87 -9.18
C PHE A 105 10.05 -12.99 -9.98
N TYR A 106 10.01 -12.86 -11.32
CA TYR A 106 9.54 -13.93 -12.21
C TYR A 106 10.59 -14.96 -12.58
N ALA A 107 11.88 -14.63 -12.43
CA ALA A 107 12.99 -15.53 -12.75
C ALA A 107 13.30 -16.52 -11.61
N TYR A 108 12.97 -16.17 -10.36
CA TYR A 108 13.14 -17.05 -9.20
C TYR A 108 11.80 -17.63 -8.74
N ARG A 109 11.87 -18.76 -8.03
CA ARG A 109 10.74 -19.17 -7.18
C ARG A 109 10.50 -18.11 -6.11
N TYR A 110 9.24 -17.93 -5.71
CA TYR A 110 8.84 -16.88 -4.76
C TYR A 110 9.61 -16.92 -3.43
N ASP A 111 9.98 -18.11 -2.96
CA ASP A 111 10.74 -18.37 -1.71
C ASP A 111 12.25 -18.16 -1.86
N SER A 112 12.74 -17.99 -3.08
CA SER A 112 14.16 -18.03 -3.43
C SER A 112 14.67 -16.73 -4.06
N VAL A 113 13.82 -15.69 -4.14
CA VAL A 113 14.21 -14.37 -4.64
C VAL A 113 15.30 -13.78 -3.73
N PRO A 114 16.49 -13.44 -4.24
CA PRO A 114 17.53 -12.79 -3.46
C PRO A 114 17.02 -11.51 -2.77
N TYR A 115 17.34 -11.34 -1.49
CA TYR A 115 16.84 -10.23 -0.67
C TYR A 115 17.17 -8.86 -1.27
N GLN A 116 18.33 -8.73 -1.92
CA GLN A 116 18.79 -7.49 -2.54
C GLN A 116 17.88 -7.03 -3.68
N TRP A 117 17.31 -7.94 -4.48
CA TRP A 117 16.36 -7.57 -5.53
C TRP A 117 15.07 -6.98 -4.94
N ARG A 118 14.61 -7.53 -3.81
CA ARG A 118 13.48 -6.97 -3.07
C ARG A 118 13.79 -5.58 -2.52
N CYS A 119 15.01 -5.36 -2.02
CA CYS A 119 15.48 -4.05 -1.56
C CYS A 119 15.55 -3.03 -2.70
N LEU A 120 16.16 -3.39 -3.83
CA LEU A 120 16.28 -2.53 -5.00
C LEU A 120 14.92 -2.08 -5.54
N TYR A 121 13.93 -2.98 -5.57
CA TYR A 121 12.57 -2.64 -5.96
C TYR A 121 11.95 -1.61 -5.00
N THR A 122 11.95 -1.90 -3.70
CA THR A 122 11.39 -0.99 -2.68
C THR A 122 12.04 0.38 -2.72
N ASP A 123 13.37 0.44 -2.72
CA ASP A 123 14.11 1.70 -2.69
C ASP A 123 13.90 2.49 -3.98
N ALA A 124 13.80 1.83 -5.14
CA ALA A 124 13.44 2.49 -6.40
C ALA A 124 12.04 3.12 -6.34
N LEU A 125 11.04 2.40 -5.80
CA LEU A 125 9.69 2.95 -5.63
C LEU A 125 9.64 4.11 -4.64
N ILE A 126 10.42 4.04 -3.54
CA ILE A 126 10.58 5.17 -2.61
C ILE A 126 11.10 6.40 -3.35
N LEU A 127 12.17 6.27 -4.14
CA LEU A 127 12.72 7.40 -4.91
C LEU A 127 11.77 7.88 -6.02
N SER A 128 11.00 7.01 -6.66
CA SER A 128 9.97 7.41 -7.63
C SER A 128 8.92 8.30 -6.96
N THR A 129 8.45 7.92 -5.77
CA THR A 129 7.49 8.75 -5.02
C THR A 129 8.09 10.06 -4.55
N HIS A 130 9.37 10.08 -4.18
CA HIS A 130 10.09 11.31 -3.88
C HIS A 130 10.07 12.26 -5.09
N LEU A 131 10.42 11.77 -6.28
CA LEU A 131 10.39 12.57 -7.50
C LEU A 131 8.98 13.13 -7.80
N HIS A 132 7.94 12.30 -7.69
CA HIS A 132 6.56 12.74 -7.90
C HIS A 132 6.11 13.81 -6.90
N VAL A 133 6.40 13.60 -5.61
CA VAL A 133 6.09 14.55 -4.54
C VAL A 133 6.82 15.87 -4.77
N LEU A 134 8.11 15.81 -5.09
CA LEU A 134 8.94 16.97 -5.35
C LEU A 134 8.41 17.78 -6.54
N ARG A 135 8.12 17.12 -7.66
CA ARG A 135 7.52 17.76 -8.86
C ARG A 135 6.20 18.43 -8.55
N SER A 136 5.26 17.72 -7.91
CA SER A 136 3.94 18.26 -7.63
C SER A 136 4.00 19.46 -6.69
N LEU A 137 4.77 19.36 -5.60
CA LEU A 137 4.91 20.46 -4.64
C LEU A 137 5.68 21.66 -5.21
N SER A 138 6.63 21.45 -6.12
CA SER A 138 7.33 22.53 -6.80
C SER A 138 6.44 23.24 -7.81
N ALA A 139 5.69 22.51 -8.63
CA ALA A 139 4.86 23.08 -9.69
C ALA A 139 3.58 23.73 -9.14
N HIS A 140 2.91 23.07 -8.20
CA HIS A 140 1.57 23.47 -7.76
C HIS A 140 1.56 24.08 -6.35
N GLY A 141 2.58 23.82 -5.53
CA GLY A 141 2.60 24.17 -4.11
C GLY A 141 1.83 23.18 -3.21
N CYS A 142 1.11 22.24 -3.81
CA CYS A 142 0.27 21.24 -3.16
C CYS A 142 0.42 19.85 -3.83
N LEU A 143 -0.07 18.80 -3.18
CA LEU A 143 -0.24 17.48 -3.79
C LEU A 143 -1.67 17.38 -4.33
N GLY A 144 -1.82 17.37 -5.66
CA GLY A 144 -3.12 17.11 -6.29
C GLY A 144 -3.53 15.63 -6.17
N SER A 145 -4.82 15.33 -6.35
CA SER A 145 -5.35 13.96 -6.19
C SER A 145 -4.60 12.94 -7.05
N ASP A 146 -4.40 13.21 -8.35
CA ASP A 146 -3.69 12.28 -9.25
C ASP A 146 -2.24 12.00 -8.83
N ALA A 147 -1.57 12.99 -8.23
CA ALA A 147 -0.21 12.81 -7.73
C ALA A 147 -0.21 11.99 -6.45
N LEU A 148 -1.17 12.27 -5.55
CA LEU A 148 -1.35 11.53 -4.31
C LEU A 148 -1.72 10.07 -4.59
N ASP A 149 -2.65 9.81 -5.51
CA ASP A 149 -3.10 8.47 -5.89
C ASP A 149 -1.91 7.64 -6.38
N ARG A 150 -1.08 8.20 -7.27
CA ARG A 150 0.15 7.54 -7.75
C ARG A 150 1.15 7.28 -6.64
N VAL A 151 1.33 8.23 -5.72
CA VAL A 151 2.28 8.08 -4.61
C VAL A 151 1.83 6.98 -3.65
N VAL A 152 0.56 7.00 -3.24
CA VAL A 152 -0.02 5.96 -2.36
C VAL A 152 0.02 4.60 -3.05
N GLU A 153 -0.39 4.51 -4.31
CA GLU A 153 -0.31 3.28 -5.10
C GLU A 153 1.12 2.72 -5.12
N THR A 154 2.11 3.56 -5.39
CA THR A 154 3.50 3.15 -5.49
C THR A 154 4.07 2.67 -4.15
N LEU A 155 3.74 3.37 -3.05
CA LEU A 155 4.16 2.97 -1.71
C LEU A 155 3.49 1.66 -1.25
N ASP A 156 2.20 1.47 -1.54
CA ASP A 156 1.52 0.21 -1.23
C ASP A 156 2.06 -0.95 -2.08
N ARG A 157 2.42 -0.73 -3.35
CA ARG A 157 3.10 -1.75 -4.16
C ARG A 157 4.41 -2.20 -3.52
N ALA A 158 5.20 -1.28 -2.96
CA ALA A 158 6.41 -1.64 -2.23
C ALA A 158 6.10 -2.49 -0.98
N LEU A 159 5.02 -2.20 -0.25
CA LEU A 159 4.60 -3.02 0.90
C LEU A 159 4.08 -4.40 0.48
N ILE A 160 3.25 -4.46 -0.57
CA ILE A 160 2.55 -5.68 -0.98
C ILE A 160 3.50 -6.63 -1.71
N VAL A 161 4.33 -6.13 -2.63
CA VAL A 161 5.17 -6.97 -3.50
C VAL A 161 6.40 -7.48 -2.75
N THR A 162 7.06 -6.64 -1.97
CA THR A 162 8.34 -6.98 -1.32
C THR A 162 8.29 -6.98 0.20
N GLY A 163 7.13 -6.69 0.82
CA GLY A 163 7.02 -6.53 2.27
C GLY A 163 7.68 -5.26 2.78
N GLY A 164 7.96 -4.28 1.91
CA GLY A 164 8.78 -3.12 2.24
C GLY A 164 10.24 -3.49 2.54
N ALA A 165 10.75 -4.59 1.97
CA ALA A 165 12.14 -5.00 2.14
C ALA A 165 13.10 -3.89 1.70
N SER A 166 14.01 -3.50 2.58
CA SER A 166 15.05 -2.51 2.30
C SER A 166 16.14 -2.71 3.34
N GLU A 167 17.38 -2.38 2.99
CA GLU A 167 18.49 -2.45 3.95
C GLU A 167 18.39 -1.35 5.02
N ARG A 168 17.69 -0.24 4.72
CA ARG A 168 17.76 0.98 5.55
C ARG A 168 16.43 1.69 5.82
N LEU A 169 15.46 1.63 4.91
CA LEU A 169 14.20 2.39 5.04
C LEU A 169 13.06 1.49 5.56
N GLY A 170 12.82 0.35 4.94
CA GLY A 170 11.92 -0.68 5.46
C GLY A 170 10.43 -0.29 5.43
N ALA A 171 9.56 -1.25 5.80
CA ALA A 171 8.11 -1.04 5.87
C ALA A 171 7.71 0.10 6.82
N ALA A 172 8.34 0.19 7.99
CA ALA A 172 8.08 1.25 8.96
C ALA A 172 8.35 2.65 8.39
N TRP A 173 9.34 2.79 7.49
CA TRP A 173 9.56 4.08 6.84
C TRP A 173 8.41 4.44 5.91
N ILE A 174 7.91 3.47 5.13
CA ILE A 174 6.82 3.64 4.18
C ILE A 174 5.52 4.01 4.93
N GLU A 175 5.16 3.24 5.96
CA GLU A 175 3.99 3.50 6.80
C GLU A 175 4.04 4.91 7.41
N LYS A 176 5.20 5.32 7.91
CA LYS A 176 5.35 6.67 8.46
C LYS A 176 5.29 7.76 7.38
N THR A 177 5.69 7.46 6.15
CA THR A 177 5.51 8.37 5.00
C THR A 177 4.04 8.49 4.61
N MET A 178 3.27 7.39 4.61
CA MET A 178 1.81 7.42 4.41
C MET A 178 1.12 8.33 5.45
N GLN A 179 1.46 8.18 6.73
CA GLN A 179 0.93 9.06 7.79
C GLN A 179 1.26 10.54 7.56
N ASN A 180 2.48 10.85 7.10
CA ASN A 180 2.84 12.24 6.79
C ASN A 180 2.09 12.78 5.56
N LEU A 181 1.77 11.93 4.59
CA LEU A 181 0.94 12.29 3.44
C LEU A 181 -0.49 12.59 3.88
N GLU A 182 -1.09 11.77 4.75
CA GLU A 182 -2.42 12.02 5.33
C GLU A 182 -2.46 13.37 6.05
N VAL A 183 -1.51 13.61 6.95
CA VAL A 183 -1.39 14.90 7.67
C VAL A 183 -1.21 16.09 6.72
N LEU A 184 -0.47 15.91 5.61
CA LEU A 184 -0.33 16.96 4.60
C LEU A 184 -1.65 17.22 3.89
N CYS A 185 -2.40 16.18 3.51
CA CYS A 185 -3.69 16.31 2.83
C CYS A 185 -4.72 17.00 3.73
N GLU A 186 -4.86 16.58 4.99
CA GLU A 186 -5.72 17.24 5.96
C GLU A 186 -5.34 18.72 6.18
N ALA A 187 -4.06 19.06 6.03
CA ALA A 187 -3.58 20.44 6.14
C ALA A 187 -3.76 21.24 4.84
N GLN A 188 -3.93 20.59 3.69
CA GLN A 188 -4.31 21.20 2.42
C GLN A 188 -5.81 21.52 2.42
N GLU A 189 -6.64 20.55 2.77
CA GLU A 189 -8.10 20.68 2.83
C GLU A 189 -8.54 21.81 3.77
N ARG A 190 -7.97 21.88 4.98
CA ARG A 190 -8.24 22.99 5.91
C ARG A 190 -7.88 24.36 5.36
N GLN A 191 -6.78 24.45 4.61
CA GLN A 191 -6.37 25.72 4.01
C GLN A 191 -7.32 26.12 2.87
N GLU A 192 -7.75 25.15 2.05
CA GLU A 192 -8.74 25.37 1.00
C GLU A 192 -10.09 25.85 1.58
N GLU A 193 -10.53 25.27 2.70
CA GLU A 193 -11.75 25.71 3.40
C GLU A 193 -11.63 27.13 3.96
N GLU A 194 -10.49 27.48 4.58
CA GLU A 194 -10.22 28.84 5.10
C GLU A 194 -10.18 29.89 3.96
N GLU A 195 -9.62 29.54 2.80
CA GLU A 195 -9.60 30.40 1.60
C GLU A 195 -11.01 30.58 1.00
N GLU A 196 -11.85 29.53 1.01
CA GLU A 196 -13.24 29.63 0.55
C GLU A 196 -14.12 30.49 1.47
N GLU A 197 -13.94 30.42 2.80
CA GLU A 197 -14.70 31.22 3.77
C GLU A 197 -14.32 32.71 3.72
N THR A 198 -13.05 33.03 3.42
CA THR A 198 -12.55 34.41 3.36
C THR A 198 -12.85 35.11 2.03
N GLY A 199 -13.32 34.37 1.01
CA GLY A 199 -13.79 34.92 -0.26
C GLY A 199 -12.70 35.49 -1.17
N GLU A 200 -11.42 35.24 -0.88
CA GLU A 200 -10.32 35.64 -1.75
C GLU A 200 -10.16 34.66 -2.93
N PRO A 201 -10.28 35.12 -4.19
CA PRO A 201 -10.18 34.23 -5.34
C PRO A 201 -8.72 33.86 -5.62
N SER A 202 -8.30 32.64 -5.28
CA SER A 202 -7.01 32.11 -5.72
C SER A 202 -7.04 31.81 -7.23
N ALA A 203 -6.12 32.42 -7.99
CA ALA A 203 -6.02 32.38 -9.45
C ALA A 203 -5.60 31.01 -10.06
N LYS A 204 -5.67 29.91 -9.30
CA LYS A 204 -5.22 28.57 -9.71
C LYS A 204 -6.34 27.53 -9.73
N ARG A 205 -7.53 27.94 -10.13
CA ARG A 205 -8.69 27.05 -10.22
C ARG A 205 -8.56 26.10 -11.42
N LEU A 206 -7.74 25.06 -11.30
CA LEU A 206 -7.79 23.92 -12.22
C LEU A 206 -9.07 23.15 -11.89
N LYS A 207 -10.07 23.35 -12.73
CA LYS A 207 -11.35 22.66 -12.70
C LYS A 207 -11.12 21.17 -12.93
N THR A 208 -11.00 20.39 -11.86
CA THR A 208 -11.06 18.93 -11.92
C THR A 208 -12.47 18.53 -12.35
N THR A 209 -12.56 18.05 -13.57
CA THR A 209 -13.76 17.43 -14.13
C THR A 209 -14.02 16.09 -13.45
N GLY A 210 -15.24 15.89 -12.94
CA GLY A 210 -15.83 14.55 -12.87
C GLY A 210 -15.92 13.88 -11.50
N GLY A 211 -16.34 14.59 -10.47
CA GLY A 211 -16.89 13.96 -9.26
C GLY A 211 -18.07 14.78 -8.78
N THR A 212 -19.29 14.29 -8.99
CA THR A 212 -20.50 14.90 -8.43
C THR A 212 -20.36 14.88 -6.91
N ARG A 213 -19.90 15.97 -6.30
CA ARG A 213 -19.83 16.12 -4.84
C ARG A 213 -21.27 16.26 -4.34
N ALA A 214 -21.94 15.12 -4.17
CA ALA A 214 -23.18 15.04 -3.41
C ALA A 214 -22.90 15.62 -2.01
N PRO A 215 -23.86 16.30 -1.37
CA PRO A 215 -23.63 16.93 -0.08
C PRO A 215 -23.15 15.89 0.93
N ALA A 216 -22.00 16.13 1.57
CA ALA A 216 -21.31 15.20 2.48
C ALA A 216 -22.24 14.61 3.56
N ALA A 217 -23.26 15.36 3.98
CA ALA A 217 -24.28 14.92 4.93
C ALA A 217 -25.12 13.72 4.46
N ALA A 218 -25.39 13.58 3.17
CA ALA A 218 -26.18 12.45 2.63
C ALA A 218 -25.35 11.16 2.53
N ASP A 219 -24.05 11.29 2.27
CA ASP A 219 -23.15 10.13 2.08
C ASP A 219 -22.71 9.51 3.42
N HIS A 220 -22.68 10.31 4.50
CA HIS A 220 -22.35 9.82 5.85
C HIS A 220 -23.45 8.94 6.49
N ALA A 221 -24.69 9.06 6.01
CA ALA A 221 -25.81 8.23 6.46
C ALA A 221 -25.95 6.92 5.67
N ARG A 222 -25.23 6.78 4.54
CA ARG A 222 -25.31 5.61 3.68
C ARG A 222 -24.68 4.40 4.37
N THR A 223 -25.40 3.27 4.37
CA THR A 223 -24.89 1.96 4.82
C THR A 223 -24.88 0.98 3.65
N PHE A 224 -24.04 -0.05 3.73
CA PHE A 224 -24.09 -1.16 2.77
C PHE A 224 -25.46 -1.83 2.78
N SER A 225 -25.85 -2.36 1.62
CA SER A 225 -27.09 -3.12 1.46
C SER A 225 -27.04 -4.41 2.28
N THR A 226 -28.15 -4.77 2.92
CA THR A 226 -28.34 -6.07 3.56
C THR A 226 -28.92 -7.12 2.61
N HIS A 227 -29.10 -6.78 1.33
CA HIS A 227 -29.60 -7.71 0.33
C HIS A 227 -28.54 -8.76 -0.01
N GLU A 228 -28.92 -10.03 0.07
CA GLU A 228 -28.06 -11.17 -0.27
C GLU A 228 -28.44 -11.68 -1.66
N PRO A 229 -27.74 -11.28 -2.74
CA PRO A 229 -28.15 -11.57 -4.12
C PRO A 229 -28.17 -13.06 -4.46
N HIS A 230 -27.37 -13.87 -3.75
CA HIS A 230 -27.30 -15.32 -3.92
C HIS A 230 -28.03 -16.11 -2.82
N GLY A 231 -28.63 -15.42 -1.85
CA GLY A 231 -29.27 -16.03 -0.68
C GLY A 231 -28.32 -16.85 0.19
N ARG A 232 -28.90 -17.58 1.16
CA ARG A 232 -28.16 -18.50 2.05
C ARG A 232 -28.42 -19.95 1.65
N PRO A 233 -27.39 -20.80 1.53
CA PRO A 233 -27.58 -22.23 1.33
C PRO A 233 -28.45 -22.83 2.46
N ALA A 234 -29.46 -23.62 2.10
CA ALA A 234 -30.27 -24.32 3.09
C ALA A 234 -29.46 -25.46 3.73
N MET A 235 -29.16 -25.35 5.02
CA MET A 235 -28.45 -26.38 5.79
C MET A 235 -29.44 -27.36 6.40
N ARG A 236 -29.17 -28.66 6.27
CA ARG A 236 -29.96 -29.72 6.94
C ARG A 236 -29.87 -29.55 8.46
N ALA A 237 -30.95 -29.83 9.19
CA ALA A 237 -31.01 -29.60 10.64
C ALA A 237 -29.91 -30.35 11.41
N ASP A 238 -29.55 -31.56 10.98
CA ASP A 238 -28.47 -32.38 11.54
C ASP A 238 -27.05 -31.87 11.22
N LYS A 239 -26.93 -30.88 10.33
CA LYS A 239 -25.67 -30.24 9.94
C LYS A 239 -25.57 -28.79 10.40
N GLN A 240 -26.57 -28.28 11.13
CA GLN A 240 -26.51 -26.93 11.68
C GLN A 240 -25.54 -26.91 12.88
N CYS A 241 -24.64 -25.94 12.88
CA CYS A 241 -23.77 -25.72 14.04
C CYS A 241 -24.62 -25.26 15.22
N PRO A 242 -24.51 -25.90 16.39
CA PRO A 242 -25.19 -25.46 17.60
C PRO A 242 -24.79 -24.02 17.95
N ARG A 243 -25.79 -23.23 18.40
CA ARG A 243 -25.64 -21.81 18.72
C ARG A 243 -25.74 -21.62 20.23
N HIS A 244 -24.77 -20.95 20.81
CA HIS A 244 -24.67 -20.72 22.24
C HIS A 244 -24.52 -19.23 22.58
N ARG A 245 -24.83 -18.91 23.84
CA ARG A 245 -24.66 -17.60 24.48
C ARG A 245 -24.20 -17.79 25.92
N GLY A 246 -23.47 -16.84 26.46
CA GLY A 246 -23.10 -16.74 27.87
C GLY A 246 -22.13 -17.83 28.34
N TRP A 247 -21.37 -18.44 27.44
CA TRP A 247 -20.37 -19.43 27.83
C TRP A 247 -19.20 -18.76 28.54
N THR A 248 -18.87 -19.26 29.72
CA THR A 248 -17.61 -18.94 30.39
C THR A 248 -16.46 -19.70 29.72
N LEU A 249 -15.22 -19.26 29.97
CA LEU A 249 -14.04 -19.99 29.52
C LEU A 249 -14.03 -21.43 30.06
N ASP A 250 -14.33 -21.63 31.35
CA ASP A 250 -14.42 -22.96 31.97
C ASP A 250 -15.45 -23.86 31.27
N ARG A 251 -16.59 -23.30 30.85
CA ARG A 251 -17.62 -24.05 30.12
C ARG A 251 -17.13 -24.46 28.74
N PHE A 252 -16.44 -23.55 28.05
CA PHE A 252 -15.85 -23.82 26.74
C PHE A 252 -14.73 -24.86 26.85
N GLU A 253 -13.87 -24.79 27.86
CA GLU A 253 -12.81 -25.77 28.14
C GLU A 253 -13.39 -27.15 28.42
N ALA A 254 -14.41 -27.24 29.29
CA ALA A 254 -15.11 -28.50 29.55
C ALA A 254 -15.73 -29.10 28.28
N TYR A 255 -16.28 -28.27 27.40
CA TYR A 255 -16.77 -28.70 26.09
C TYR A 255 -15.66 -29.27 25.21
N MET A 256 -14.53 -28.55 25.10
CA MET A 256 -13.40 -28.96 24.29
C MET A 256 -12.76 -30.27 24.76
N ASP A 257 -12.65 -30.46 26.08
CA ASP A 257 -11.89 -31.58 26.65
C ASP A 257 -12.73 -32.81 26.96
N GLN A 258 -13.90 -32.63 27.57
CA GLN A 258 -14.65 -33.72 28.21
C GLN A 258 -15.91 -34.08 27.44
N GLU A 259 -16.72 -33.08 27.08
CA GLU A 259 -18.05 -33.31 26.52
C GLU A 259 -18.01 -33.67 25.03
N SER A 260 -16.95 -33.25 24.33
CA SER A 260 -16.73 -33.57 22.91
C SER A 260 -16.19 -34.98 22.68
N GLY A 261 -15.77 -35.69 23.73
CA GLY A 261 -15.06 -36.96 23.60
C GLY A 261 -13.71 -36.84 22.86
N GLY A 262 -13.11 -35.64 22.82
CA GLY A 262 -11.88 -35.34 22.09
C GLY A 262 -12.08 -34.91 20.63
N GLU A 263 -13.33 -34.85 20.15
CA GLU A 263 -13.69 -34.42 18.79
C GLU A 263 -14.71 -33.27 18.84
N PRO A 264 -14.28 -32.04 19.17
CA PRO A 264 -15.18 -30.91 19.28
C PRO A 264 -15.84 -30.58 17.94
N TRP A 265 -17.16 -30.49 17.95
CA TRP A 265 -17.95 -30.05 16.79
C TRP A 265 -17.93 -28.51 16.67
N PRO A 266 -18.07 -27.95 15.45
CA PRO A 266 -18.17 -26.51 15.28
C PRO A 266 -19.37 -25.93 16.03
N VAL A 267 -19.13 -24.86 16.81
CA VAL A 267 -20.14 -24.12 17.58
C VAL A 267 -20.16 -22.66 17.12
N VAL A 268 -21.31 -21.98 17.25
CA VAL A 268 -21.44 -20.54 16.99
C VAL A 268 -21.80 -19.81 18.28
N PHE A 269 -20.96 -18.87 18.69
CA PHE A 269 -21.30 -17.93 19.76
C PHE A 269 -21.97 -16.69 19.18
N THR A 270 -23.04 -16.24 19.81
CA THR A 270 -23.93 -15.19 19.25
C THR A 270 -23.96 -13.90 20.04
N ASP A 271 -23.07 -13.77 21.02
CA ASP A 271 -23.02 -12.66 21.97
C ASP A 271 -21.61 -12.08 22.17
N LEU A 272 -20.55 -12.77 21.73
CA LEU A 272 -19.17 -12.34 22.00
C LEU A 272 -18.75 -11.04 21.29
N ILE A 273 -19.47 -10.65 20.23
CA ILE A 273 -19.12 -9.50 19.40
C ILE A 273 -20.14 -8.36 19.47
N ASP A 274 -21.20 -8.50 20.28
CA ASP A 274 -22.33 -7.56 20.32
C ASP A 274 -21.86 -6.12 20.64
N ASP A 275 -20.85 -5.99 21.49
CA ASP A 275 -20.29 -4.70 21.93
C ASP A 275 -19.10 -4.21 21.07
N TRP A 276 -18.79 -4.88 19.95
CA TRP A 276 -17.65 -4.48 19.13
C TRP A 276 -17.85 -3.07 18.53
N PRO A 277 -16.81 -2.21 18.54
CA PRO A 277 -16.85 -0.90 17.89
C PRO A 277 -17.28 -0.96 16.42
N ALA A 278 -16.93 -2.06 15.74
CA ALA A 278 -17.32 -2.36 14.35
C ALA A 278 -18.85 -2.39 14.12
N LEU A 279 -19.64 -2.58 15.19
CA LEU A 279 -21.10 -2.57 15.17
C LEU A 279 -21.71 -1.29 15.76
N THR A 280 -20.90 -0.41 16.36
CA THR A 280 -21.37 0.75 17.15
C THR A 280 -20.72 2.06 16.68
N ASP A 281 -19.68 2.55 17.37
CA ASP A 281 -19.08 3.88 17.16
C ASP A 281 -18.09 3.94 15.98
N ARG A 282 -17.62 2.79 15.51
CA ARG A 282 -16.69 2.63 14.38
C ARG A 282 -17.28 1.67 13.35
N PRO A 283 -18.46 1.95 12.79
CA PRO A 283 -19.27 0.95 12.12
C PRO A 283 -18.72 0.58 10.75
N TRP A 284 -18.44 -0.71 10.55
CA TRP A 284 -17.90 -1.21 9.27
C TRP A 284 -18.97 -1.31 8.18
N ASN A 285 -20.25 -1.22 8.55
CA ASN A 285 -21.34 -1.16 7.57
C ASN A 285 -21.45 0.21 6.86
N ARG A 286 -20.67 1.22 7.28
CA ARG A 286 -20.62 2.55 6.67
C ARG A 286 -19.44 2.66 5.69
N PRO A 287 -19.68 2.82 4.37
CA PRO A 287 -18.62 2.96 3.38
C PRO A 287 -17.67 4.12 3.71
N ALA A 288 -18.22 5.27 4.14
CA ALA A 288 -17.44 6.45 4.52
C ALA A 288 -16.41 6.15 5.62
N TYR A 289 -16.76 5.30 6.60
CA TYR A 289 -15.83 4.90 7.65
C TYR A 289 -14.66 4.09 7.07
N LEU A 290 -14.94 3.06 6.25
CA LEU A 290 -13.88 2.24 5.64
C LEU A 290 -13.00 3.06 4.67
N LEU A 291 -13.59 3.98 3.91
CA LEU A 291 -12.84 4.92 3.07
C LEU A 291 -11.89 5.78 3.92
N SER A 292 -12.36 6.31 5.06
CA SER A 292 -11.51 7.09 5.99
C SER A 292 -10.33 6.28 6.55
N LYS A 293 -10.50 4.96 6.72
CA LYS A 293 -9.44 4.05 7.19
C LYS A 293 -8.47 3.60 6.10
N THR A 294 -8.74 3.96 4.85
CA THR A 294 -7.94 3.55 3.68
C THR A 294 -7.48 4.77 2.88
N PHE A 295 -7.13 5.85 3.59
CA PHE A 295 -6.69 7.12 3.00
C PHE A 295 -7.67 7.63 1.91
N GLY A 296 -8.95 7.69 2.28
CA GLY A 296 -10.04 8.06 1.37
C GLY A 296 -10.29 7.03 0.27
N GLY A 297 -9.95 5.76 0.49
CA GLY A 297 -10.05 4.67 -0.49
C GLY A 297 -8.86 4.54 -1.44
N ARG A 298 -7.75 5.23 -1.20
CA ARG A 298 -6.53 5.19 -2.06
C ARG A 298 -5.66 3.98 -1.82
N ARG A 299 -5.74 3.37 -0.63
CA ARG A 299 -4.91 2.21 -0.31
C ARG A 299 -5.19 1.06 -1.26
N LEU A 300 -4.14 0.41 -1.75
CA LEU A 300 -4.29 -0.76 -2.61
C LEU A 300 -4.70 -2.00 -1.82
N VAL A 301 -5.61 -2.76 -2.39
CA VAL A 301 -6.09 -4.02 -1.84
C VAL A 301 -6.02 -5.12 -2.92
N PRO A 302 -5.64 -6.35 -2.55
CA PRO A 302 -5.75 -7.48 -3.44
C PRO A 302 -7.22 -7.87 -3.60
N VAL A 303 -7.66 -8.00 -4.85
CA VAL A 303 -9.01 -8.43 -5.19
C VAL A 303 -8.92 -9.65 -6.08
N GLU A 304 -9.57 -10.72 -5.66
CA GLU A 304 -9.83 -11.89 -6.49
C GLU A 304 -11.05 -11.61 -7.36
N VAL A 305 -10.93 -11.76 -8.67
CA VAL A 305 -12.02 -11.53 -9.62
C VAL A 305 -12.35 -12.84 -10.31
N GLY A 306 -13.60 -13.27 -10.20
CA GLY A 306 -14.07 -14.54 -10.76
C GLY A 306 -14.97 -15.30 -9.78
N ARG A 307 -15.51 -16.43 -10.24
CA ARG A 307 -16.46 -17.23 -9.45
C ARG A 307 -15.77 -18.14 -8.43
N SER A 308 -14.61 -18.70 -8.78
CA SER A 308 -13.81 -19.55 -7.89
C SER A 308 -12.35 -19.55 -8.31
N TYR A 309 -11.42 -19.76 -7.37
CA TYR A 309 -9.98 -19.86 -7.64
C TYR A 309 -9.58 -21.02 -8.57
N VAL A 310 -10.50 -21.96 -8.82
CA VAL A 310 -10.30 -23.09 -9.76
C VAL A 310 -10.87 -22.81 -11.15
N ASP A 311 -11.56 -21.70 -11.36
CA ASP A 311 -12.17 -21.37 -12.66
C ASP A 311 -11.15 -20.67 -13.57
N GLU A 312 -11.16 -20.98 -14.88
CA GLU A 312 -10.22 -20.40 -15.86
C GLU A 312 -10.28 -18.87 -15.96
N GLY A 313 -11.43 -18.28 -15.61
CA GLY A 313 -11.62 -16.83 -15.59
C GLY A 313 -11.19 -16.15 -14.29
N TRP A 314 -10.59 -16.88 -13.35
CA TRP A 314 -10.12 -16.31 -12.09
C TRP A 314 -8.81 -15.54 -12.29
N THR A 315 -8.79 -14.32 -11.76
CA THR A 315 -7.60 -13.48 -11.74
C THR A 315 -7.46 -12.79 -10.39
N GLN A 316 -6.28 -12.23 -10.15
CA GLN A 316 -6.01 -11.37 -9.00
C GLN A 316 -5.45 -10.04 -9.50
N ASP A 317 -5.94 -8.95 -8.91
CA ASP A 317 -5.46 -7.60 -9.21
C ASP A 317 -5.25 -6.79 -7.93
N LEU A 318 -4.43 -5.74 -8.02
CA LEU A 318 -4.25 -4.73 -6.98
C LEU A 318 -4.98 -3.46 -7.40
N VAL A 319 -6.07 -3.15 -6.73
CA VAL A 319 -6.90 -1.99 -7.02
C VAL A 319 -7.04 -1.08 -5.79
N PRO A 320 -7.25 0.24 -5.97
CA PRO A 320 -7.59 1.11 -4.85
C PRO A 320 -8.88 0.62 -4.17
N PHE A 321 -8.92 0.65 -2.83
CA PHE A 321 -10.08 0.18 -2.06
C PHE A 321 -11.38 0.90 -2.43
N GLY A 322 -11.33 2.21 -2.71
CA GLY A 322 -12.48 2.97 -3.16
C GLY A 322 -13.02 2.48 -4.51
N ARG A 323 -12.13 2.07 -5.42
CA ARG A 323 -12.52 1.44 -6.69
C ARG A 323 -13.20 0.09 -6.44
N PHE A 324 -12.64 -0.74 -5.55
CA PHE A 324 -13.26 -2.02 -5.18
C PHE A 324 -14.70 -1.85 -4.69
N LEU A 325 -14.95 -0.89 -3.79
CA LEU A 325 -16.30 -0.61 -3.30
C LEU A 325 -17.24 -0.17 -4.45
N ALA A 326 -16.77 0.71 -5.32
CA ALA A 326 -17.55 1.25 -6.43
C ALA A 326 -17.83 0.22 -7.55
N GLU A 327 -16.95 -0.78 -7.72
CA GLU A 327 -17.02 -1.73 -8.84
C GLU A 327 -17.53 -3.12 -8.48
N HIS A 328 -17.52 -3.49 -7.19
CA HIS A 328 -17.93 -4.83 -6.74
C HIS A 328 -18.93 -4.85 -5.58
N VAL A 329 -19.14 -3.75 -4.85
CA VAL A 329 -20.01 -3.74 -3.66
C VAL A 329 -21.30 -2.92 -3.86
N ASP A 330 -21.27 -1.87 -4.69
CA ASP A 330 -22.45 -1.03 -4.91
C ASP A 330 -23.63 -1.78 -5.58
N ALA A 331 -24.84 -1.57 -5.09
CA ALA A 331 -26.05 -2.31 -5.45
C ALA A 331 -26.49 -2.11 -6.91
N SER A 332 -25.97 -1.10 -7.60
CA SER A 332 -26.24 -0.84 -9.02
C SER A 332 -25.51 -1.79 -9.98
N LEU A 333 -24.63 -2.66 -9.49
CA LEU A 333 -23.65 -3.41 -10.30
C LEU A 333 -24.12 -4.78 -10.80
N SER A 334 -25.42 -4.94 -11.06
CA SER A 334 -25.94 -6.21 -11.62
C SER A 334 -25.22 -6.58 -12.93
N GLY A 335 -24.67 -7.79 -13.00
CA GLY A 335 -24.02 -8.34 -14.20
C GLY A 335 -22.49 -8.17 -14.29
N ARG A 336 -21.83 -7.61 -13.27
CA ARG A 336 -20.36 -7.60 -13.19
C ARG A 336 -19.79 -8.91 -12.62
N PRO A 337 -18.52 -9.25 -12.93
CA PRO A 337 -17.82 -10.35 -12.26
C PRO A 337 -17.79 -10.14 -10.74
N VAL A 338 -17.93 -11.24 -9.98
CA VAL A 338 -17.79 -11.25 -8.53
C VAL A 338 -16.35 -10.83 -8.18
N GLY A 339 -16.23 -9.87 -7.28
CA GLY A 339 -14.95 -9.44 -6.69
C GLY A 339 -14.92 -9.80 -5.22
N TYR A 340 -13.81 -10.37 -4.76
CA TYR A 340 -13.62 -10.78 -3.38
C TYR A 340 -12.32 -10.20 -2.82
N LEU A 341 -12.45 -9.34 -1.81
CA LEU A 341 -11.33 -8.85 -1.02
C LEU A 341 -11.07 -9.83 0.12
N ALA A 342 -10.02 -10.64 -0.03
CA ALA A 342 -9.69 -11.71 0.89
C ALA A 342 -8.30 -11.49 1.50
N GLN A 343 -8.11 -12.00 2.73
CA GLN A 343 -6.78 -12.15 3.35
C GLN A 343 -5.93 -10.87 3.39
N HIS A 344 -6.58 -9.71 3.51
CA HIS A 344 -5.92 -8.42 3.55
C HIS A 344 -6.22 -7.71 4.87
N ASP A 345 -5.18 -7.14 5.45
CA ASP A 345 -5.27 -6.35 6.67
C ASP A 345 -5.58 -4.89 6.32
N LEU A 346 -6.88 -4.59 6.27
CA LEU A 346 -7.41 -3.30 5.81
C LEU A 346 -7.06 -2.13 6.76
N PHE A 347 -6.72 -2.41 8.01
CA PHE A 347 -6.60 -1.40 9.07
C PHE A 347 -5.15 -1.17 9.52
N ARG A 348 -4.16 -1.45 8.65
CA ARG A 348 -2.73 -1.20 8.88
C ARG A 348 -2.35 0.27 8.92
#